data_AF-A0AAU9KCM1-F1
#
_entry.id   AF-A0AAU9KCM1-F1
#
_cell.length_a   1.000
_cell.length_b   1.000
_cell.length_c   1.000
_cell.angle_alpha   90.00
_cell.angle_beta   90.00
_cell.angle_gamma   90.00
#
_symmetry.space_group_name_H-M   'P 1'
#
loop_
_entity.id
_entity.type
_entity.pdbx_description
1 polymer ?
#
loop_
_entity_poly.entity_id
_entity_poly.type
_entity_poly.pdbx_seq_one_letter_code
_entity_poly.pdbx_strand_id
1 'polypeptide(L)'
;MINMLISIIQCDYSTSLELKSAFLNYDCYSSCWNSEYLSIMIPTFWWVLYLLLAIQARPSWQEGQINLNIKSDPACIMIKSALQVTLIGIYKTFRIISQILHCSVYLFLIASYLIFIMHRKNFNYDRADLLQIFCTICAIWNGGLSLVYLILNSGHYSIYLSIQLLGLLIIIICSLIIMRKLPPSLLIKKEGKKFQIYLGLLWWMAA
;
A
#
# COMPACT_ATOMS: atom_id res chain seq x y z
N MET A 1 6.36 3.09 11.99
CA MET A 1 6.02 4.30 12.77
C MET A 1 4.52 4.52 12.92
N ILE A 2 3.72 4.47 11.84
CA ILE A 2 2.25 4.64 11.89
C ILE A 2 1.56 3.63 12.85
N ASN A 3 2.04 2.38 12.90
CA ASN A 3 1.42 1.31 13.70
C ASN A 3 1.47 1.50 15.23
N MET A 4 2.50 2.19 15.76
CA MET A 4 2.65 2.42 17.22
C MET A 4 1.75 3.53 17.77
N LEU A 5 1.25 4.42 16.90
CA LEU A 5 0.46 5.59 17.33
C LEU A 5 -1.04 5.30 17.36
N ILE A 6 -1.45 4.20 16.73
CA ILE A 6 -2.84 3.80 16.55
C ILE A 6 -3.25 2.80 17.63
N SER A 7 -2.28 2.06 18.18
CA SER A 7 -2.46 1.23 19.37
C SER A 7 -2.92 2.02 20.60
N ILE A 8 -2.75 3.35 20.62
CA ILE A 8 -3.29 4.24 21.66
C ILE A 8 -4.83 4.28 21.64
N ILE A 9 -5.47 3.91 20.52
CA ILE A 9 -6.92 4.01 20.31
C ILE A 9 -7.63 2.64 20.52
N GLN A 10 -6.89 1.54 20.69
CA GLN A 10 -7.48 0.21 20.84
C GLN A 10 -7.67 -0.17 22.32
N CYS A 11 -8.90 -0.01 22.83
CA CYS A 11 -9.35 -0.67 24.06
C CYS A 11 -10.29 -1.82 23.68
N ASP A 12 -9.72 -3.02 23.52
CA ASP A 12 -10.46 -4.16 22.95
C ASP A 12 -10.97 -5.17 24.02
N TYR A 13 -10.49 -5.15 25.27
CA TYR A 13 -10.88 -6.10 26.34
C TYR A 13 -11.13 -5.41 27.69
N SER A 14 -12.38 -5.34 28.17
CA SER A 14 -12.71 -4.88 29.54
C SER A 14 -12.62 -6.03 30.53
N THR A 15 -12.10 -5.76 31.74
CA THR A 15 -12.07 -6.74 32.84
C THR A 15 -13.41 -6.87 33.58
N SER A 16 -14.41 -6.01 33.28
CA SER A 16 -15.77 -6.10 33.83
C SER A 16 -16.85 -5.63 32.84
N LEU A 17 -18.12 -5.89 33.15
CA LEU A 17 -19.29 -5.37 32.44
C LEU A 17 -19.57 -3.88 32.73
N GLU A 18 -18.87 -3.29 33.70
CA GLU A 18 -19.02 -1.86 34.04
C GLU A 18 -18.06 -1.01 33.20
N LEU A 19 -18.57 0.10 32.65
CA LEU A 19 -17.84 1.05 31.80
C LEU A 19 -16.56 1.64 32.43
N LYS A 20 -16.34 1.43 33.74
CA LYS A 20 -15.22 2.00 34.52
C LYS A 20 -14.05 1.04 34.75
N SER A 21 -14.13 -0.22 34.32
CA SER A 21 -13.05 -1.18 34.60
C SER A 21 -11.83 -1.02 33.69
N ALA A 22 -10.65 -1.38 34.23
CA ALA A 22 -9.39 -1.38 33.49
C ALA A 22 -9.45 -2.33 32.28
N PHE A 23 -8.87 -1.90 31.16
CA PHE A 23 -8.82 -2.70 29.94
C PHE A 23 -7.41 -3.29 29.80
N LEU A 24 -7.33 -4.59 29.51
CA LEU A 24 -6.06 -5.31 29.43
C LEU A 24 -5.73 -5.59 27.96
N ASN A 25 -4.75 -4.89 27.39
CA ASN A 25 -4.11 -5.35 26.15
C ASN A 25 -2.64 -4.93 26.13
N TYR A 26 -1.75 -5.92 26.22
CA TYR A 26 -0.27 -5.82 26.22
C TYR A 26 0.32 -4.90 27.31
N ASP A 27 0.55 -5.43 28.52
CA ASP A 27 1.41 -4.91 29.61
C ASP A 27 1.39 -3.38 29.89
N CYS A 28 0.28 -2.71 29.55
CA CYS A 28 0.03 -1.33 29.90
C CYS A 28 -1.28 -1.26 30.67
N TYR A 29 -1.22 -0.95 31.96
CA TYR A 29 -2.37 -0.48 32.73
C TYR A 29 -2.81 0.88 32.18
N SER A 30 -3.62 0.89 31.12
CA SER A 30 -4.27 2.10 30.63
C SER A 30 -5.73 2.08 31.08
N SER A 31 -6.09 3.05 31.93
CA SER A 31 -7.47 3.25 32.35
C SER A 31 -8.22 3.87 31.18
N CYS A 32 -9.17 3.13 30.59
CA CYS A 32 -9.94 3.63 29.46
C CYS A 32 -11.03 4.59 30.01
N TRP A 33 -10.70 5.88 30.03
CA TRP A 33 -11.56 7.07 30.03
C TRP A 33 -12.47 7.33 31.24
N ASN A 34 -12.00 8.20 32.14
CA ASN A 34 -12.87 9.20 32.77
C ASN A 34 -12.60 10.56 32.10
N SER A 35 -13.51 10.94 31.21
CA SER A 35 -13.79 12.33 30.79
C SER A 35 -12.63 13.22 30.32
N GLU A 36 -12.14 13.08 29.07
CA GLU A 36 -11.66 14.22 28.25
C GLU A 36 -11.68 13.86 26.74
N TYR A 37 -12.87 13.83 26.13
CA TYR A 37 -13.03 13.56 24.69
C TYR A 37 -12.32 14.60 23.80
N LEU A 38 -12.26 15.86 24.25
CA LEU A 38 -11.61 16.97 23.55
C LEU A 38 -10.10 16.80 23.38
N SER A 39 -9.41 16.31 24.42
CA SER A 39 -7.95 16.20 24.44
C SER A 39 -7.40 15.15 23.45
N ILE A 40 -8.24 14.20 23.01
CA ILE A 40 -7.87 13.17 22.02
C ILE A 40 -8.44 13.47 20.63
N MET A 41 -9.57 14.18 20.55
CA MET A 41 -10.14 14.65 19.28
C MET A 41 -9.25 15.69 18.59
N ILE A 42 -8.63 16.58 19.36
CA ILE A 42 -7.71 17.60 18.85
C ILE A 42 -6.52 16.97 18.11
N PRO A 43 -5.70 16.09 18.72
CA PRO A 43 -4.58 15.47 18.01
C PRO A 43 -5.05 14.65 16.81
N THR A 44 -6.14 13.89 16.89
CA THR A 44 -6.64 13.13 15.73
C THR A 44 -7.04 14.03 14.55
N PHE A 45 -7.64 15.20 14.80
CA PHE A 45 -7.92 16.19 13.76
C PHE A 45 -6.64 16.75 13.13
N TRP A 46 -5.66 17.16 13.94
CA TRP A 46 -4.36 17.63 13.46
C TRP A 46 -3.62 16.55 12.65
N TRP A 47 -3.79 15.28 13.02
CA TRP A 47 -3.24 14.15 12.27
C TRP A 47 -3.86 13.99 10.89
N VAL A 48 -5.19 14.07 10.78
CA VAL A 48 -5.88 14.02 9.48
C VAL A 48 -5.45 15.19 8.61
N LEU A 49 -5.34 16.39 9.19
CA LEU A 49 -4.86 17.58 8.49
C LEU A 49 -3.40 17.40 8.02
N TYR A 50 -2.51 16.92 8.89
CA TYR A 50 -1.12 16.60 8.54
C TYR A 50 -1.04 15.59 7.39
N LEU A 51 -1.92 14.59 7.40
CA LEU A 51 -1.98 13.58 6.35
C LEU A 51 -2.41 14.18 5.00
N LEU A 52 -3.45 15.01 4.99
CA LEU A 52 -3.91 15.73 3.80
C LEU A 52 -2.83 16.70 3.28
N LEU A 53 -2.18 17.43 4.19
CA LEU A 53 -1.07 18.32 3.87
C LEU A 53 0.14 17.54 3.34
N ALA A 54 0.46 16.37 3.89
CA ALA A 54 1.58 15.55 3.42
C ALA A 54 1.32 14.98 2.01
N ILE A 55 0.05 14.64 1.70
CA ILE A 55 -0.35 14.20 0.36
C ILE A 55 -0.16 15.34 -0.66
N GLN A 56 -0.45 16.58 -0.30
CA GLN A 56 -0.33 17.75 -1.19
C GLN A 56 1.09 18.33 -1.24
N ALA A 57 1.78 18.41 -0.10
CA ALA A 57 3.11 19.00 -0.01
C ALA A 57 4.18 18.15 -0.71
N ARG A 58 4.00 16.83 -0.75
CA ARG A 58 4.95 15.91 -1.41
C ARG A 58 5.11 16.14 -2.92
N PRO A 59 4.04 16.24 -3.73
CA PRO A 59 4.18 16.59 -5.14
C PRO A 59 4.72 18.01 -5.33
N SER A 60 4.28 19.00 -4.55
CA SER A 60 4.78 20.37 -4.64
C SER A 60 6.27 20.49 -4.30
N TRP A 61 6.75 19.75 -3.30
CA TRP A 61 8.17 19.69 -2.96
C TRP A 61 9.00 19.10 -4.11
N GLN A 62 8.50 18.06 -4.79
CA GLN A 62 9.19 17.49 -5.94
C GLN A 62 9.22 18.41 -7.17
N GLU A 63 8.18 19.21 -7.39
CA GLU A 63 8.17 20.21 -8.46
C GLU A 63 9.18 21.32 -8.23
N GLY A 64 9.40 21.72 -6.97
CA GLY A 64 10.42 22.71 -6.59
C GLY A 64 11.86 22.23 -6.74
N GLN A 65 12.10 20.92 -6.85
CA GLN A 65 13.44 20.35 -7.01
C GLN A 65 13.84 20.28 -8.49
N ILE A 66 14.52 21.31 -8.98
CA ILE A 66 14.95 21.43 -10.38
C ILE A 66 15.96 20.33 -10.77
N ASN A 67 16.75 19.84 -9.80
CA ASN A 67 17.85 18.90 -10.01
C ASN A 67 17.45 17.41 -9.94
N LEU A 68 16.16 17.07 -9.78
CA LEU A 68 15.73 15.66 -9.81
C LEU A 68 15.68 15.13 -11.24
N ASN A 69 16.53 14.16 -11.56
CA ASN A 69 16.55 13.46 -12.87
C ASN A 69 15.33 12.56 -13.07
N ILE A 70 14.80 11.96 -11.99
CA ILE A 70 13.58 11.14 -12.04
C ILE A 70 12.43 12.00 -11.55
N LYS A 71 11.55 12.40 -12.47
CA LYS A 71 10.37 13.21 -12.18
C LYS A 71 9.13 12.34 -12.26
N SER A 72 8.38 12.29 -11.17
CA SER A 72 7.07 11.66 -11.11
C SER A 72 5.95 12.61 -11.57
N ASP A 73 4.84 12.05 -12.02
CA ASP A 73 3.61 12.80 -12.25
C ASP A 73 2.96 13.13 -10.88
N PRO A 74 2.81 14.41 -10.52
CA PRO A 74 2.21 14.82 -9.25
C PRO A 74 0.82 14.20 -9.04
N ALA A 75 0.02 14.03 -10.10
CA ALA A 75 -1.30 13.42 -10.00
C ALA A 75 -1.21 11.93 -9.61
N CYS A 76 -0.27 11.18 -10.20
CA CYS A 76 -0.06 9.78 -9.87
C CYS A 76 0.46 9.58 -8.45
N ILE A 77 1.29 10.52 -7.94
CA ILE A 77 1.74 10.51 -6.54
C ILE A 77 0.59 10.76 -5.60
N MET A 78 -0.25 11.76 -5.89
CA MET A 78 -1.42 12.07 -5.06
C MET A 78 -2.33 10.85 -4.93
N ILE A 79 -2.62 10.16 -6.05
CA ILE A 79 -3.42 8.93 -6.07
C ILE A 79 -2.74 7.81 -5.25
N LYS A 80 -1.43 7.61 -5.43
CA LYS A 80 -0.68 6.61 -4.66
C LYS A 80 -0.74 6.88 -3.17
N SER A 81 -0.55 8.14 -2.75
CA SER A 81 -0.61 8.53 -1.35
C SER A 81 -2.04 8.40 -0.79
N ALA A 82 -3.07 8.82 -1.53
CA ALA A 82 -4.45 8.60 -1.14
C ALA A 82 -4.75 7.11 -0.94
N LEU A 83 -4.32 6.25 -1.87
CA LEU A 83 -4.45 4.79 -1.75
C LEU A 83 -3.78 4.25 -0.49
N GLN A 84 -2.54 4.66 -0.19
CA GLN A 84 -1.82 4.21 1.01
C GLN A 84 -2.58 4.53 2.30
N VAL A 85 -3.19 5.72 2.36
CA VAL A 85 -3.98 6.16 3.52
C VAL A 85 -5.25 5.35 3.65
N THR A 86 -5.96 5.14 2.55
CA THR A 86 -7.16 4.29 2.50
C THR A 86 -6.85 2.87 2.97
N LEU A 87 -5.75 2.27 2.51
CA LEU A 87 -5.33 0.93 2.93
C LEU A 87 -5.02 0.85 4.43
N ILE A 88 -4.39 1.88 5.00
CA ILE A 88 -4.14 1.96 6.44
C ILE A 88 -5.46 2.05 7.22
N GLY A 89 -6.42 2.85 6.74
CA GLY A 89 -7.76 2.93 7.34
C GLY A 89 -8.46 1.56 7.34
N ILE A 90 -8.48 0.90 6.19
CA ILE A 90 -9.09 -0.43 6.01
C ILE A 90 -8.43 -1.48 6.90
N TYR A 91 -7.10 -1.45 7.04
CA TYR A 91 -6.37 -2.36 7.93
C TYR A 91 -6.85 -2.27 9.37
N LYS A 92 -7.20 -1.09 9.87
CA LYS A 92 -7.72 -0.98 11.23
C LYS A 92 -9.17 -1.42 11.33
N THR A 93 -10.02 -0.95 10.42
CA THR A 93 -11.47 -1.17 10.54
C THR A 93 -11.83 -2.62 10.26
N PHE A 94 -11.29 -3.21 9.19
CA PHE A 94 -11.71 -4.53 8.74
C PHE A 94 -10.97 -5.68 9.42
N ARG A 95 -9.73 -5.47 9.87
CA ARG A 95 -8.97 -6.54 10.55
C ARG A 95 -9.66 -7.02 11.83
N ILE A 96 -10.34 -6.11 12.54
CA ILE A 96 -11.09 -6.42 13.76
C ILE A 96 -12.34 -7.26 13.44
N ILE A 97 -13.00 -6.96 12.31
CA ILE A 97 -14.26 -7.60 11.91
C ILE A 97 -14.01 -8.98 11.28
N SER A 98 -13.15 -9.03 10.25
CA SER A 98 -12.81 -10.27 9.54
C SER A 98 -11.55 -10.08 8.71
N GLN A 99 -10.56 -10.95 8.96
CA GLN A 99 -9.31 -10.96 8.21
C GLN A 99 -9.51 -11.28 6.72
N ILE A 100 -10.47 -12.15 6.40
CA ILE A 100 -10.80 -12.51 5.02
C ILE A 100 -11.38 -11.30 4.27
N LEU A 101 -12.31 -10.56 4.88
CA LEU A 101 -12.85 -9.33 4.29
C LEU A 101 -11.76 -8.29 4.07
N HIS A 102 -10.87 -8.10 5.05
CA HIS A 102 -9.74 -7.20 4.93
C HIS A 102 -8.84 -7.54 3.73
N CYS A 103 -8.42 -8.81 3.61
CA CYS A 103 -7.56 -9.26 2.51
C CYS A 103 -8.24 -9.12 1.15
N SER A 104 -9.54 -9.41 1.04
CA SER A 104 -10.31 -9.25 -0.19
C SER A 104 -10.39 -7.79 -0.65
N VAL A 105 -10.72 -6.86 0.26
CA VAL A 105 -10.79 -5.42 -0.06
C VAL A 105 -9.41 -4.87 -0.39
N TYR A 106 -8.37 -5.28 0.35
CA TYR A 106 -6.98 -4.92 0.06
C TYR A 106 -6.60 -5.31 -1.37
N LEU A 107 -6.88 -6.56 -1.76
CA LEU A 107 -6.56 -7.07 -3.09
C LEU A 107 -7.31 -6.32 -4.19
N PHE A 108 -8.59 -6.06 -3.99
CA PHE A 108 -9.40 -5.29 -4.94
C PHE A 108 -8.78 -3.90 -5.19
N LEU A 109 -8.41 -3.18 -4.14
CA LEU A 109 -7.83 -1.84 -4.25
C LEU A 109 -6.45 -1.87 -4.92
N ILE A 110 -5.56 -2.79 -4.54
CA ILE A 110 -4.24 -2.90 -5.18
C ILE A 110 -4.38 -3.32 -6.65
N ALA A 111 -5.30 -4.23 -6.98
CA ALA A 111 -5.57 -4.63 -8.36
C ALA A 111 -6.11 -3.45 -9.19
N SER A 112 -7.04 -2.65 -8.65
CA SER A 112 -7.49 -1.43 -9.33
C SER A 112 -6.37 -0.43 -9.54
N TYR A 113 -5.45 -0.32 -8.59
CA TYR A 113 -4.27 0.55 -8.71
C TYR A 113 -3.30 0.03 -9.77
N LEU A 114 -3.11 -1.29 -9.87
CA LEU A 114 -2.31 -1.91 -10.93
C LEU A 114 -2.86 -1.55 -12.31
N ILE A 115 -4.17 -1.69 -12.50
CA ILE A 115 -4.84 -1.34 -13.77
C ILE A 115 -4.62 0.16 -14.07
N PHE A 116 -4.74 1.03 -13.07
CA PHE A 116 -4.51 2.46 -13.23
C PHE A 116 -3.07 2.78 -13.68
N ILE A 117 -2.04 2.23 -13.01
CA ILE A 117 -0.63 2.50 -13.35
C ILE A 117 -0.20 1.86 -14.68
N MET A 118 -0.90 0.82 -15.16
CA MET A 118 -0.65 0.28 -16.50
C MET A 118 -1.10 1.23 -17.62
N HIS A 119 -2.08 2.11 -17.37
CA HIS A 119 -2.61 3.05 -18.37
C HIS A 119 -2.00 4.46 -18.26
N ARG A 120 -1.34 4.79 -17.15
CA ARG A 120 -0.76 6.11 -16.86
C ARG A 120 0.72 5.98 -16.54
N LYS A 121 1.58 6.70 -17.27
CA LYS A 121 3.00 6.84 -16.92
C LYS A 121 3.13 7.61 -15.62
N ASN A 122 3.75 7.00 -14.61
CA ASN A 122 3.94 7.60 -13.31
C ASN A 122 5.28 8.35 -13.24
N PHE A 123 6.27 7.92 -14.02
CA PHE A 123 7.60 8.48 -14.06
C PHE A 123 8.00 8.89 -15.49
N ASN A 124 8.95 9.82 -15.58
CA ASN A 124 9.63 10.16 -16.83
C ASN A 124 10.60 9.07 -17.33
N TYR A 125 10.67 7.93 -16.64
CA TYR A 125 11.63 6.85 -16.88
C TYR A 125 10.90 5.51 -16.96
N ASP A 126 10.93 4.86 -18.13
CA ASP A 126 10.16 3.64 -18.38
C ASP A 126 10.57 2.50 -17.43
N ARG A 127 11.85 2.41 -17.04
CA ARG A 127 12.31 1.41 -16.07
C ARG A 127 11.73 1.63 -14.67
N ALA A 128 11.50 2.88 -14.27
CA ALA A 128 10.91 3.21 -12.97
C ALA A 128 9.41 2.89 -12.95
N ASP A 129 8.70 3.15 -14.05
CA ASP A 129 7.31 2.73 -14.23
C ASP A 129 7.18 1.21 -14.16
N LEU A 130 8.04 0.49 -14.89
CA LEU A 130 8.07 -0.96 -14.87
C LEU A 130 8.35 -1.52 -13.47
N LEU A 131 9.32 -0.94 -12.75
CA LEU A 131 9.61 -1.34 -11.37
C LEU A 131 8.40 -1.13 -10.45
N GLN A 132 7.70 0.00 -10.60
CA GLN A 132 6.47 0.28 -9.83
C GLN A 132 5.37 -0.73 -10.15
N ILE A 133 5.21 -1.14 -11.41
CA ILE A 133 4.29 -2.22 -11.82
C ILE A 133 4.68 -3.53 -11.12
N PHE A 134 5.96 -3.94 -11.17
CA PHE A 134 6.42 -5.16 -10.52
C PHE A 134 6.25 -5.14 -8.99
N CYS A 135 6.55 -4.02 -8.33
CA CYS A 135 6.29 -3.87 -6.90
C CYS A 135 4.79 -4.05 -6.57
N THR A 136 3.91 -3.56 -7.44
CA THR A 136 2.46 -3.71 -7.27
C THR A 136 2.02 -5.16 -7.50
N ILE A 137 2.58 -5.85 -8.51
CA ILE A 137 2.37 -7.29 -8.73
C ILE A 137 2.83 -8.11 -7.51
N CYS A 138 3.98 -7.80 -6.93
CA CYS A 138 4.43 -8.44 -5.69
C CYS A 138 3.42 -8.25 -4.55
N ALA A 139 2.84 -7.05 -4.42
CA ALA A 139 1.83 -6.78 -3.40
C ALA A 139 0.54 -7.61 -3.61
N ILE A 140 0.11 -7.78 -4.87
CA ILE A 140 -1.03 -8.66 -5.22
C ILE A 140 -0.71 -10.12 -4.93
N TRP A 141 0.47 -10.60 -5.34
CA TRP A 141 0.91 -11.98 -5.08
C TRP A 141 0.88 -12.30 -3.58
N ASN A 142 1.49 -11.44 -2.76
CA ASN A 142 1.50 -11.62 -1.32
C ASN A 142 0.08 -11.60 -0.74
N GLY A 143 -0.73 -10.59 -1.08
CA GLY A 143 -2.10 -10.50 -0.57
C GLY A 143 -2.98 -11.68 -1.01
N GLY A 144 -2.81 -12.15 -2.25
CA GLY A 144 -3.56 -13.26 -2.84
C GLY A 144 -3.23 -14.57 -2.17
N LEU A 145 -1.94 -14.84 -1.98
CA LEU A 145 -1.50 -16.03 -1.27
C LEU A 145 -1.95 -16.01 0.19
N SER A 146 -1.87 -14.85 0.87
CA SER A 146 -2.40 -14.70 2.23
C SER A 146 -3.91 -14.96 2.31
N LEU A 147 -4.70 -14.48 1.33
CA LEU A 147 -6.14 -14.76 1.28
C LEU A 147 -6.42 -16.26 1.09
N VAL A 148 -5.70 -16.91 0.17
CA VAL A 148 -5.82 -18.35 -0.07
C VAL A 148 -5.47 -19.16 1.18
N TYR A 149 -4.42 -18.77 1.90
CA TYR A 149 -4.04 -19.39 3.17
C TYR A 149 -5.14 -19.28 4.22
N LEU A 150 -5.74 -18.08 4.36
CA LEU A 150 -6.85 -17.85 5.29
C LEU A 150 -8.10 -18.65 4.93
N ILE A 151 -8.42 -18.80 3.64
CA ILE A 151 -9.60 -19.55 3.19
C ILE A 151 -9.40 -21.06 3.38
N LEU A 152 -8.23 -21.59 3.02
CA LEU A 152 -7.94 -23.01 3.11
C LEU A 152 -7.70 -23.47 4.55
N ASN A 153 -7.44 -22.53 5.48
CA ASN A 153 -7.10 -22.80 6.88
C ASN A 153 -6.06 -23.92 7.02
N SER A 154 -5.08 -23.93 6.10
CA SER A 154 -4.08 -24.99 6.03
C SER A 154 -3.08 -24.77 7.16
N GLY A 155 -3.12 -25.60 8.20
CA GLY A 155 -2.18 -25.54 9.33
C GLY A 155 -0.70 -25.71 8.96
N HIS A 156 -0.38 -25.87 7.67
CA HIS A 156 0.96 -26.03 7.14
C HIS A 156 1.59 -24.69 6.74
N TYR A 157 2.01 -23.92 7.75
CA TYR A 157 2.68 -22.62 7.56
C TYR A 157 3.98 -22.71 6.73
N SER A 158 4.72 -23.83 6.82
CA SER A 158 5.97 -24.04 6.08
C SER A 158 5.78 -24.09 4.56
N ILE A 159 4.71 -24.73 4.09
CA ILE A 159 4.38 -24.83 2.66
C ILE A 159 3.99 -23.45 2.13
N TYR A 160 3.16 -22.73 2.87
CA TYR A 160 2.76 -21.35 2.56
C TYR A 160 3.99 -20.44 2.36
N LEU A 161 4.92 -20.46 3.32
CA LEU A 161 6.12 -19.62 3.26
C LEU A 161 7.03 -20.00 2.08
N SER A 162 7.14 -21.29 1.79
CA SER A 162 7.95 -21.80 0.66
C SER A 162 7.40 -21.31 -0.69
N ILE A 163 6.08 -21.40 -0.89
CA ILE A 163 5.40 -20.90 -2.10
C ILE A 163 5.55 -19.38 -2.20
N GLN A 164 5.47 -18.66 -1.08
CA GLN A 164 5.61 -17.21 -1.05
C GLN A 164 7.00 -16.76 -1.52
N LEU A 165 8.05 -17.36 -0.97
CA LEU A 165 9.43 -17.05 -1.36
C LEU A 165 9.72 -17.41 -2.81
N LEU A 166 9.26 -18.58 -3.26
CA LEU A 166 9.46 -19.04 -4.63
C LEU A 166 8.77 -18.10 -5.63
N GLY A 167 7.53 -17.69 -5.37
CA GLY A 167 6.81 -16.74 -6.21
C GLY A 167 7.48 -15.36 -6.27
N LEU A 168 7.97 -14.84 -5.14
CA LEU A 168 8.71 -13.58 -5.11
C LEU A 168 10.01 -13.64 -5.92
N LEU A 169 10.75 -14.74 -5.80
CA LEU A 169 11.98 -14.95 -6.56
C LEU A 169 11.71 -14.99 -8.07
N ILE A 170 10.64 -15.66 -8.50
CA ILE A 170 10.20 -15.68 -9.91
C ILE A 170 9.89 -14.26 -10.39
N ILE A 171 9.09 -13.49 -9.63
CA ILE A 171 8.71 -12.12 -10.02
C ILE A 171 9.97 -11.23 -10.15
N ILE A 172 10.92 -11.34 -9.23
CA ILE A 172 12.18 -10.59 -9.28
C ILE A 172 12.99 -10.96 -10.53
N ILE A 173 13.17 -12.25 -10.81
CA ILE A 173 13.91 -12.70 -12.01
C ILE A 173 13.23 -12.21 -13.28
N CYS A 174 11.90 -12.36 -13.40
CA CYS A 174 11.14 -11.86 -14.53
C CYS A 174 11.30 -10.34 -14.69
N SER A 175 11.27 -9.58 -13.60
CA SER A 175 11.46 -8.13 -13.63
C SER A 175 12.84 -7.74 -14.18
N LEU A 176 13.90 -8.45 -13.77
CA LEU A 176 15.27 -8.22 -14.24
C LEU A 176 15.42 -8.56 -15.72
N ILE A 177 14.83 -9.67 -16.18
CA ILE A 177 14.86 -10.08 -17.59
C ILE A 177 14.18 -9.03 -18.46
N ILE A 178 13.01 -8.53 -18.05
CA ILE A 178 12.27 -7.51 -18.81
C ILE A 178 13.01 -6.17 -18.77
N MET A 179 13.55 -5.77 -17.61
CA MET A 179 14.35 -4.54 -17.49
C MET A 179 15.59 -4.55 -18.40
N ARG A 180 16.24 -5.71 -18.60
CA ARG A 180 17.38 -5.84 -19.52
C ARG A 180 17.00 -5.60 -20.99
N LYS A 181 15.76 -5.88 -21.39
CA LYS A 181 15.27 -5.66 -22.77
C LYS A 181 14.92 -4.19 -23.04
N LEU A 182 14.80 -3.36 -22.01
CA LEU A 182 14.49 -1.94 -22.17
C LEU A 182 15.75 -1.14 -22.55
N PRO A 183 15.68 -0.27 -23.57
CA PRO A 183 16.80 0.58 -23.93
C PRO A 183 17.23 1.43 -22.72
N PRO A 184 18.51 1.79 -22.60
CA PRO A 184 18.94 2.78 -21.60
C PRO A 184 18.16 4.05 -21.86
N SER A 185 17.19 4.36 -20.99
CA SER A 185 16.29 5.47 -21.23
C SER A 185 17.11 6.75 -21.16
N LEU A 186 17.18 7.46 -22.27
CA LEU A 186 17.58 8.87 -22.29
C LEU A 186 16.44 9.65 -21.63
N LEU A 187 16.76 10.68 -20.84
CA LEU A 187 15.81 11.55 -20.15
C LEU A 187 14.65 11.95 -21.08
N ILE A 188 13.48 11.33 -20.95
CA ILE A 188 12.31 11.70 -21.76
C ILE A 188 11.71 12.96 -21.13
N LYS A 189 11.78 14.08 -21.85
CA LYS A 189 11.03 15.29 -21.50
C LYS A 189 9.54 14.95 -21.48
N LYS A 190 8.80 15.43 -20.46
CA LYS A 190 7.36 15.14 -20.24
C LYS A 190 6.44 15.52 -21.43
N GLU A 191 6.96 16.28 -22.40
CA GLU A 191 6.22 16.66 -23.60
C GLU A 191 6.44 15.65 -24.73
N GLY A 192 5.43 14.81 -24.95
CA GLY A 192 5.22 14.18 -26.25
C GLY A 192 5.78 12.77 -26.42
N LYS A 193 5.04 11.78 -25.93
CA LYS A 193 4.78 10.53 -26.68
C LYS A 193 3.53 9.84 -26.15
N LYS A 194 2.45 9.85 -26.95
CA LYS A 194 1.32 8.91 -26.77
C LYS A 194 1.89 7.51 -27.01
N PHE A 195 1.89 6.71 -25.96
CA PHE A 195 2.51 5.39 -25.97
C PHE A 195 1.52 4.34 -26.50
N GLN A 196 1.32 4.28 -27.82
CA GLN A 196 0.87 3.06 -28.48
C GLN A 196 2.05 2.06 -28.45
N ILE A 197 1.76 0.77 -28.25
CA ILE A 197 2.70 -0.38 -28.35
C ILE A 197 3.43 -0.78 -27.04
N TYR A 198 2.70 -1.12 -25.96
CA TYR A 198 3.18 -2.17 -25.01
C TYR A 198 2.12 -3.21 -24.65
N LEU A 199 0.84 -2.99 -24.99
CA LEU A 199 -0.22 -3.99 -24.83
C LEU A 199 0.06 -5.28 -25.64
N GLY A 200 0.75 -5.16 -26.78
CA GLY A 200 1.10 -6.30 -27.63
C GLY A 200 2.14 -7.25 -27.03
N LEU A 201 3.03 -6.79 -26.16
CA LEU A 201 4.06 -7.63 -25.53
C LEU A 201 3.53 -8.41 -24.32
N LEU A 202 2.53 -7.87 -23.61
CA LEU A 202 1.83 -8.60 -22.56
C LEU A 202 0.83 -9.61 -23.14
N TRP A 203 0.20 -9.33 -24.29
CA TRP A 203 -0.62 -10.30 -25.01
C TRP A 203 0.20 -11.44 -25.62
N TRP A 204 1.41 -11.16 -26.13
CA TRP A 204 2.32 -12.20 -26.66
C TRP A 204 2.92 -13.14 -25.60
N MET A 205 2.82 -12.81 -24.32
CA MET A 205 3.24 -13.72 -23.24
C MET A 205 2.04 -14.49 -22.64
N ALA A 206 0.82 -14.17 -23.06
CA ALA A 206 -0.42 -14.82 -22.64
C ALA A 206 -1.08 -15.66 -23.75
N ALA A 207 -0.46 -15.72 -24.94
CA ALA A 207 -0.77 -16.60 -26.06
C ALA A 207 0.41 -17.54 -26.30
#